data_AF-A0A8H8DHG0-F1
#
_entry.id   AF-A0A8H8DHG0-F1
#
_cell.length_a   1.000
_cell.length_b   1.000
_cell.length_c   1.000
_cell.angle_alpha   90.00
_cell.angle_beta   90.00
_cell.angle_gamma   90.00
#
_symmetry.space_group_name_H-M   'P 1'
#
loop_
_entity.id
_entity.type
_entity.pdbx_description
1 polymer ?
#
loop_
_entity_poly.entity_id
_entity_poly.type
_entity_poly.pdbx_seq_one_letter_code
_entity_poly.pdbx_strand_id
1 'polypeptide(L)'
;MIYHAVVPNTNTLQSMEKQPLTAPVSLTELYSTAEAQKVVGVDVFHRLIPLSVHQSASVYSEETAKLLRAEQEKSDIADAEAAAALEYMRLPGALDKFRDEDAGRVGSGGVQALAEPPANVREAALVVAQAEAQVPMADLVGALDRLRAEAYRMLDEVRQSLDQEQRECESLRALPLCTLSDAPCEGPSGPLTTSIRQDLRRHGEAMDRAMSADKSTLGRWEAIRGDVDLMSRGPEALDRAYAEVIAAAISAVRSAGSDVKPAVSLLDFDVSIEDTMASKIAKVEECMGKLNRLKKDRLDTLKDLRTLSQIFQSALEKFRPHQTRLAAAAHHQQALIQELTKAYKALLQQEEGRRLQLEWDTAERRRSEFAEQLKVSAGTYDQAVLFYNNITDLIRAVSRTAREFVNRRAEERNALVNTLETRRSEREQQMLNERLSRLTSPLAPSAPPQPPAQAPPTPPGLARGFGLPSAPVGDEYG
;
A
#
# COMPACT_ATOMS: atom_id res chain seq x y z
N MET A 1 9.40 78.40 -105.68
CA MET A 1 9.90 77.27 -104.88
C MET A 1 9.37 77.44 -103.46
N ILE A 2 8.14 76.98 -103.18
CA ILE A 2 7.38 77.51 -102.02
C ILE A 2 7.38 76.56 -100.81
N TYR A 3 7.38 75.24 -101.01
CA TYR A 3 7.38 74.30 -99.90
C TYR A 3 8.43 73.21 -100.12
N HIS A 4 9.69 73.52 -99.80
CA HIS A 4 10.79 72.55 -99.76
C HIS A 4 10.68 71.64 -98.51
N ALA A 5 9.53 71.00 -98.32
CA ALA A 5 9.33 70.06 -97.23
C ALA A 5 9.97 68.72 -97.60
N VAL A 6 10.83 68.21 -96.73
CA VAL A 6 11.51 66.93 -96.91
C VAL A 6 10.47 65.82 -96.92
N VAL A 7 10.46 64.98 -97.97
CA VAL A 7 9.54 63.83 -98.05
C VAL A 7 9.86 62.89 -96.89
N PRO A 8 8.93 62.67 -95.96
CA PRO A 8 9.19 61.85 -94.80
C PRO A 8 9.40 60.38 -95.22
N ASN A 9 10.36 59.70 -94.60
CA ASN A 9 10.60 58.28 -94.83
C ASN A 9 9.33 57.47 -94.49
N THR A 10 9.11 56.32 -95.12
CA THR A 10 7.89 55.51 -94.93
C THR A 10 7.67 55.07 -93.48
N ASN A 11 8.74 55.00 -92.68
CA ASN A 11 8.67 54.75 -91.23
C ASN A 11 8.17 55.95 -90.42
N THR A 12 8.19 57.15 -90.99
CA THR A 12 7.75 58.40 -90.35
C THR A 12 6.32 58.81 -90.72
N LEU A 13 5.67 58.08 -91.64
CA LEU A 13 4.26 58.27 -91.95
C LEU A 13 3.40 57.53 -90.92
N GLN A 14 2.38 58.21 -90.39
CA GLN A 14 1.48 57.63 -89.39
C GLN A 14 0.65 56.49 -90.02
N SER A 15 0.57 55.35 -89.33
CA SER A 15 -0.18 54.17 -89.79
C SER A 15 -1.68 54.47 -89.85
N MET A 16 -2.36 54.04 -90.92
CA MET A 16 -3.81 54.20 -91.04
C MET A 16 -4.53 53.25 -90.07
N GLU A 17 -5.36 53.80 -89.19
CA GLU A 17 -6.13 53.03 -88.20
C GLU A 17 -7.15 52.10 -88.88
N LYS A 18 -7.10 50.81 -88.55
CA LYS A 18 -8.14 49.84 -88.91
C LYS A 18 -9.17 49.83 -87.79
N GLN A 19 -10.39 50.28 -88.07
CA GLN A 19 -11.48 50.20 -87.10
C GLN A 19 -12.03 48.76 -87.07
N PRO A 20 -11.88 48.00 -85.97
CA PRO A 20 -12.49 46.68 -85.86
C PRO A 20 -14.01 46.84 -85.77
N LEU A 21 -14.75 46.22 -86.68
CA LEU A 21 -16.22 46.35 -86.75
C LEU A 21 -16.96 45.51 -85.70
N THR A 22 -16.26 44.65 -84.95
CA THR A 22 -16.85 43.82 -83.88
C THR A 22 -15.92 43.74 -82.67
N ALA A 23 -16.48 44.03 -81.49
CA ALA A 23 -15.82 43.77 -80.21
C ALA A 23 -16.07 42.31 -79.80
N PRO A 24 -15.07 41.59 -79.26
CA PRO A 24 -15.30 40.28 -78.66
C PRO A 24 -16.19 40.47 -77.43
N VAL A 25 -17.37 39.85 -77.44
CA VAL A 25 -18.31 39.94 -76.32
C VAL A 25 -17.73 39.14 -75.14
N SER A 26 -17.64 39.79 -73.98
CA SER A 26 -17.12 39.14 -72.76
C SER A 26 -18.13 38.10 -72.25
N LEU A 27 -17.64 36.97 -71.74
CA LEU A 27 -18.51 35.93 -71.18
C LEU A 27 -19.39 36.49 -70.04
N THR A 28 -18.86 37.45 -69.29
CA THR A 28 -19.54 38.13 -68.21
C THR A 28 -20.74 38.95 -68.69
N GLU A 29 -20.69 39.55 -69.88
CA GLU A 29 -21.84 40.25 -70.50
C GLU A 29 -22.94 39.29 -70.94
N LEU A 30 -22.59 38.16 -71.57
CA LEU A 30 -23.56 37.17 -72.06
C LEU A 30 -24.32 36.47 -70.92
N TYR A 31 -23.69 36.35 -69.75
CA TYR A 31 -24.27 35.72 -68.57
C TYR A 31 -24.67 36.73 -67.46
N SER A 32 -24.70 38.04 -67.77
CA SER A 32 -24.94 39.12 -66.80
C SER A 32 -26.38 39.25 -66.32
N THR A 33 -27.34 38.59 -66.96
CA THR A 33 -28.77 38.79 -66.71
C THR A 33 -29.46 37.46 -66.44
N ALA A 34 -30.53 37.51 -65.64
CA ALA A 34 -31.30 36.42 -65.00
C ALA A 34 -31.55 35.13 -65.81
N GLU A 35 -31.33 35.14 -67.13
CA GLU A 35 -31.34 33.96 -68.00
C GLU A 35 -30.16 33.02 -67.71
N ALA A 36 -28.99 33.52 -67.31
CA ALA A 36 -27.85 32.69 -66.93
C ALA A 36 -28.14 31.81 -65.70
N GLN A 37 -28.81 32.37 -64.69
CA GLN A 37 -29.25 31.62 -63.50
C GLN A 37 -30.39 30.64 -63.81
N LYS A 38 -31.20 30.87 -64.86
CA LYS A 38 -32.21 29.89 -65.33
C LYS A 38 -31.56 28.70 -66.06
N VAL A 39 -30.48 28.93 -66.79
CA VAL A 39 -29.77 27.87 -67.55
C VAL A 39 -28.77 27.10 -66.68
N VAL A 40 -28.05 27.79 -65.78
CA VAL A 40 -27.01 27.21 -64.92
C VAL A 40 -27.54 26.78 -63.54
N GLY A 41 -28.70 27.29 -63.13
CA GLY A 41 -29.30 27.03 -61.82
C GLY A 41 -28.77 27.96 -60.73
N VAL A 42 -29.45 27.97 -59.57
CA VAL A 42 -28.95 28.64 -58.35
C VAL A 42 -27.70 27.90 -57.91
N ASP A 43 -26.67 28.64 -57.48
CA ASP A 43 -25.43 28.05 -56.98
C ASP A 43 -25.71 26.97 -55.93
N VAL A 44 -25.39 25.72 -56.26
CA VAL A 44 -25.56 24.55 -55.39
C VAL A 44 -24.66 24.64 -54.15
N PHE A 45 -23.63 25.50 -54.20
CA PHE A 45 -22.67 25.73 -53.13
C PHE A 45 -22.90 27.04 -52.36
N HIS A 46 -24.07 27.67 -52.45
CA HIS A 46 -24.38 28.85 -51.62
C HIS A 46 -24.30 28.59 -50.10
N ARG A 47 -24.40 27.32 -49.68
CA ARG A 47 -24.21 26.88 -48.29
C ARG A 47 -22.76 26.50 -47.96
N LEU A 48 -21.89 26.40 -48.97
CA LEU A 48 -20.50 26.04 -48.80
C LEU A 48 -19.72 27.28 -48.35
N ILE A 49 -19.20 27.21 -47.14
CA ILE A 49 -18.38 28.28 -46.58
C ILE A 49 -16.98 28.23 -47.23
N PRO A 50 -16.41 29.37 -47.67
CA PRO A 50 -15.08 29.39 -48.26
C PRO A 50 -14.01 28.79 -47.33
N LEU A 51 -13.04 28.07 -47.90
CA LEU A 51 -11.94 27.49 -47.14
C LEU A 51 -11.14 28.51 -46.34
N SER A 52 -11.02 29.74 -46.85
CA SER A 52 -10.37 30.85 -46.13
C SER A 52 -11.06 31.20 -44.82
N VAL A 53 -12.40 31.09 -44.75
CA VAL A 53 -13.20 31.31 -43.54
C VAL A 53 -13.06 30.12 -42.59
N HIS A 54 -12.98 28.89 -43.10
CA HIS A 54 -12.71 27.72 -42.25
C HIS A 54 -11.31 27.75 -41.63
N GLN A 55 -10.29 28.14 -42.40
CA GLN A 55 -8.93 28.27 -41.91
C GLN A 55 -8.83 29.39 -40.87
N SER A 56 -9.42 30.56 -41.12
CA SER A 56 -9.41 31.68 -40.16
C SER A 56 -10.24 31.36 -38.91
N ALA A 57 -11.39 30.69 -39.04
CA ALA A 57 -12.17 30.21 -37.89
C ALA A 57 -11.41 29.16 -37.06
N SER A 58 -10.68 28.26 -37.72
CA SER A 58 -9.82 27.28 -37.04
C SER A 58 -8.73 27.97 -36.23
N VAL A 59 -7.99 28.91 -36.83
CA VAL A 59 -6.94 29.69 -36.15
C VAL A 59 -7.54 30.49 -34.98
N TYR A 60 -8.69 31.14 -35.17
CA TYR A 60 -9.37 31.89 -34.12
C TYR A 60 -9.80 31.00 -32.95
N SER A 61 -10.37 29.82 -33.24
CA SER A 61 -10.77 28.86 -32.21
C SER A 61 -9.57 28.39 -31.39
N GLU A 62 -8.42 28.24 -32.04
CA GLU A 62 -7.17 27.86 -31.39
C GLU A 62 -6.61 29.00 -30.52
N GLU A 63 -6.60 30.24 -31.01
CA GLU A 63 -6.17 31.41 -30.23
C GLU A 63 -7.08 31.69 -29.04
N THR A 64 -8.39 31.54 -29.21
CA THR A 64 -9.37 31.66 -28.12
C THR A 64 -9.16 30.57 -27.07
N ALA A 65 -8.92 29.33 -27.49
CA ALA A 65 -8.61 28.23 -26.58
C ALA A 65 -7.26 28.44 -25.86
N LYS A 66 -6.24 28.97 -26.55
CA LYS A 66 -4.96 29.34 -25.93
C LYS A 66 -5.15 30.42 -24.87
N LEU A 67 -5.92 31.47 -25.18
CA LEU A 67 -6.23 32.55 -24.25
C LEU A 67 -6.99 32.02 -23.02
N LEU A 68 -8.04 31.23 -23.23
CA LEU A 68 -8.83 30.65 -22.14
C LEU A 68 -7.97 29.77 -21.23
N ARG A 69 -7.09 28.93 -21.80
CA ARG A 69 -6.16 28.10 -21.01
C ARG A 69 -5.19 28.96 -20.20
N ALA A 70 -4.61 29.99 -20.81
CA ALA A 70 -3.68 30.88 -20.12
C ALA A 70 -4.35 31.64 -18.96
N GLU A 71 -5.58 32.13 -19.15
CA GLU A 71 -6.33 32.81 -18.10
C GLU A 71 -6.83 31.85 -17.01
N GLN A 72 -7.20 30.62 -17.37
CA GLN A 72 -7.54 29.56 -16.42
C GLN A 72 -6.32 29.19 -15.56
N GLU A 73 -5.15 28.99 -16.17
CA GLU A 73 -3.92 28.67 -15.47
C GLU A 73 -3.52 29.77 -14.48
N LYS A 74 -3.57 31.04 -14.89
CA LYS A 74 -3.34 32.18 -13.97
C LYS A 74 -4.31 32.19 -12.80
N SER A 75 -5.58 31.89 -13.06
CA SER A 75 -6.60 31.78 -12.03
C SER A 75 -6.31 30.63 -11.08
N ASP A 76 -5.94 29.45 -11.59
CA ASP A 76 -5.62 28.28 -10.78
C ASP A 76 -4.37 28.52 -9.91
N ILE A 77 -3.36 29.21 -10.44
CA ILE A 77 -2.18 29.66 -9.67
C ILE A 77 -2.62 30.60 -8.54
N ALA A 78 -3.45 31.61 -8.83
CA ALA A 78 -3.94 32.51 -7.80
C ALA A 78 -4.78 31.78 -6.73
N ASP A 79 -5.60 30.80 -7.12
CA ASP A 79 -6.33 29.95 -6.15
C ASP A 79 -5.39 29.13 -5.28
N ALA A 80 -4.36 28.54 -5.88
CA ALA A 80 -3.36 27.75 -5.17
C ALA A 80 -2.56 28.63 -4.19
N GLU A 81 -2.16 29.84 -4.59
CA GLU A 81 -1.47 30.80 -3.72
C GLU A 81 -2.35 31.22 -2.53
N ALA A 82 -3.63 31.53 -2.77
CA ALA A 82 -4.56 31.87 -1.69
C ALA A 82 -4.79 30.68 -0.75
N ALA A 83 -4.96 29.47 -1.28
CA ALA A 83 -5.12 28.27 -0.48
C ALA A 83 -3.88 27.98 0.38
N ALA A 84 -2.68 28.06 -0.22
CA ALA A 84 -1.41 27.87 0.49
C ALA A 84 -1.21 28.92 1.59
N ALA A 85 -1.57 30.19 1.34
CA ALA A 85 -1.51 31.24 2.36
C ALA A 85 -2.46 30.97 3.53
N LEU A 86 -3.70 30.53 3.25
CA LEU A 86 -4.68 30.18 4.27
C LEU A 86 -4.26 28.94 5.07
N GLU A 87 -3.71 27.92 4.41
CA GLU A 87 -3.18 26.70 5.05
C GLU A 87 -1.97 27.00 5.93
N TYR A 88 -1.05 27.83 5.47
CA TYR A 88 0.10 28.30 6.26
C TYR A 88 -0.34 29.00 7.56
N MET A 89 -1.41 29.80 7.49
CA MET A 89 -1.99 30.46 8.66
C MET A 89 -2.99 29.56 9.43
N ARG A 90 -3.32 28.37 8.93
CA ARG A 90 -4.35 27.45 9.45
C ARG A 90 -5.72 28.13 9.65
N LEU A 91 -6.06 29.09 8.79
CA LEU A 91 -7.36 29.77 8.78
C LEU A 91 -8.38 28.92 7.99
N PRO A 92 -9.67 28.89 8.39
CA PRO A 92 -10.31 29.65 9.46
C PRO A 92 -10.14 29.04 10.86
N GLY A 93 -9.68 27.79 10.96
CA GLY A 93 -9.66 27.04 12.23
C GLY A 93 -8.81 27.67 13.34
N ALA A 94 -7.87 28.55 13.00
CA ALA A 94 -7.13 29.34 13.99
C ALA A 94 -8.00 30.40 14.69
N LEU A 95 -9.02 30.97 14.03
CA LEU A 95 -9.89 32.02 14.59
C LEU A 95 -10.91 31.48 15.58
N ASP A 96 -11.40 30.27 15.36
CA ASP A 96 -12.30 29.59 16.31
C ASP A 96 -11.65 29.47 17.70
N LYS A 97 -10.32 29.30 17.73
CA LYS A 97 -9.52 29.20 18.96
C LYS A 97 -9.55 30.49 19.78
N PHE A 98 -9.46 31.63 19.10
CA PHE A 98 -9.44 32.95 19.71
C PHE A 98 -10.85 33.41 20.11
N ARG A 99 -11.88 33.01 19.35
CA ARG A 99 -13.29 33.28 19.67
C ARG A 99 -13.74 32.57 20.95
N ASP A 100 -13.28 31.34 21.17
CA ASP A 100 -13.64 30.54 22.35
C ASP A 100 -13.10 31.15 23.65
N GLU A 101 -11.93 31.80 23.62
CA GLU A 101 -11.39 32.53 24.78
C GLU A 101 -12.15 33.83 25.08
N ASP A 102 -12.45 34.64 24.05
CA ASP A 102 -13.14 35.94 24.21
C ASP A 102 -14.57 35.77 24.76
N ALA A 103 -15.22 34.63 24.49
CA ALA A 103 -16.53 34.29 25.03
C ALA A 103 -16.51 33.83 26.51
N GLY A 104 -15.34 33.84 27.18
CA GLY A 104 -15.17 33.30 28.54
C GLY A 104 -15.47 31.80 28.64
N ARG A 105 -15.60 31.13 27.50
CA ARG A 105 -15.90 29.70 27.39
C ARG A 105 -14.57 28.96 27.37
N VAL A 106 -13.90 29.00 28.52
CA VAL A 106 -12.64 28.28 28.75
C VAL A 106 -12.86 26.80 28.36
N GLY A 107 -12.38 26.41 27.17
CA GLY A 107 -12.00 25.04 26.87
C GLY A 107 -13.00 24.08 26.21
N SER A 108 -14.04 24.51 25.48
CA SER A 108 -15.04 23.52 24.98
C SER A 108 -15.31 23.44 23.47
N GLY A 109 -14.83 24.36 22.63
CA GLY A 109 -15.05 24.26 21.18
C GLY A 109 -13.85 23.64 20.48
N GLY A 110 -12.75 24.40 20.45
CA GLY A 110 -11.53 23.98 19.77
C GLY A 110 -10.75 22.85 20.46
N VAL A 111 -10.58 22.91 21.78
CA VAL A 111 -9.88 21.87 22.57
C VAL A 111 -10.69 20.57 22.59
N GLN A 112 -12.02 20.67 22.51
CA GLN A 112 -12.92 19.51 22.44
C GLN A 112 -12.91 18.87 21.04
N ALA A 113 -12.83 19.65 19.97
CA ALA A 113 -12.55 19.13 18.62
C ALA A 113 -11.14 18.49 18.53
N LEU A 114 -10.20 18.94 19.35
CA LEU A 114 -8.88 18.30 19.50
C LEU A 114 -8.94 17.02 20.34
N ALA A 115 -9.87 16.94 21.29
CA ALA A 115 -10.13 15.77 22.11
C ALA A 115 -10.78 14.63 21.33
N GLU A 116 -11.33 14.91 20.14
CA GLU A 116 -11.81 13.86 19.24
C GLU A 116 -10.62 13.10 18.63
N PRO A 117 -10.55 11.77 18.77
CA PRO A 117 -9.52 10.95 18.14
C PRO A 117 -9.60 11.08 16.60
N PRO A 118 -8.45 11.15 15.90
CA PRO A 118 -8.48 11.23 14.45
C PRO A 118 -9.06 9.95 13.85
N ALA A 119 -9.69 10.07 12.67
CA ALA A 119 -10.49 8.99 12.07
C ALA A 119 -9.69 7.69 11.85
N ASN A 120 -8.41 7.81 11.49
CA ASN A 120 -7.49 6.69 11.35
C ASN A 120 -7.28 5.90 12.66
N VAL A 121 -7.20 6.58 13.81
CA VAL A 121 -7.04 5.92 15.12
C VAL A 121 -8.35 5.26 15.54
N ARG A 122 -9.50 5.84 15.20
CA ARG A 122 -10.81 5.20 15.43
C ARG A 122 -10.97 3.92 14.62
N GLU A 123 -10.55 3.94 13.35
CA GLU A 123 -10.55 2.76 12.50
C GLU A 123 -9.60 1.69 13.04
N ALA A 124 -8.37 2.07 13.41
CA ALA A 124 -7.41 1.15 14.01
C ALA A 124 -7.92 0.55 15.33
N ALA A 125 -8.50 1.37 16.21
CA ALA A 125 -9.09 0.91 17.47
C ALA A 125 -10.27 -0.03 17.23
N LEU A 126 -11.09 0.20 16.20
CA LEU A 126 -12.19 -0.69 15.82
C LEU A 126 -11.66 -2.04 15.32
N VAL A 127 -10.61 -2.06 14.50
CA VAL A 127 -9.97 -3.30 14.03
C VAL A 127 -9.39 -4.09 15.20
N VAL A 128 -8.67 -3.41 16.10
CA VAL A 128 -8.09 -4.04 17.30
C VAL A 128 -9.19 -4.56 18.23
N ALA A 129 -10.24 -3.79 18.47
CA ALA A 129 -11.37 -4.22 19.30
C ALA A 129 -12.11 -5.43 18.69
N GLN A 130 -12.27 -5.48 17.36
CA GLN A 130 -12.83 -6.64 16.68
C GLN A 130 -11.91 -7.86 16.78
N ALA A 131 -10.60 -7.68 16.65
CA ALA A 131 -9.64 -8.76 16.78
C ALA A 131 -9.61 -9.33 18.21
N GLU A 132 -9.57 -8.47 19.23
CA GLU A 132 -9.66 -8.89 20.64
C GLU A 132 -10.99 -9.57 20.97
N ALA A 133 -12.10 -9.13 20.39
CA ALA A 133 -13.40 -9.76 20.59
C ALA A 133 -13.48 -11.18 19.99
N GLN A 134 -12.74 -11.45 18.90
CA GLN A 134 -12.71 -12.78 18.30
C GLN A 134 -11.81 -13.73 19.09
N VAL A 135 -10.55 -13.36 19.29
CA VAL A 135 -9.59 -14.15 20.05
C VAL A 135 -8.71 -13.19 20.83
N PRO A 136 -8.84 -13.11 22.16
CA PRO A 136 -7.95 -12.26 22.93
C PRO A 136 -6.53 -12.81 22.82
N MET A 137 -5.57 -11.91 22.65
CA MET A 137 -4.16 -12.24 22.49
C MET A 137 -3.64 -13.12 23.64
N ALA A 138 -4.15 -12.93 24.86
CA ALA A 138 -3.84 -13.78 26.01
C ALA A 138 -4.21 -15.26 25.81
N ASP A 139 -5.32 -15.54 25.13
CA ASP A 139 -5.73 -16.91 24.82
C ASP A 139 -4.87 -17.53 23.73
N LEU A 140 -4.39 -16.74 22.76
CA LEU A 140 -3.41 -17.21 21.76
C LEU A 140 -2.09 -17.61 22.42
N VAL A 141 -1.57 -16.80 23.35
CA VAL A 141 -0.36 -17.13 24.12
C VAL A 141 -0.60 -18.40 24.96
N GLY A 142 -1.71 -18.48 25.68
CA GLY A 142 -2.03 -19.66 26.49
C GLY A 142 -2.26 -20.93 25.66
N ALA A 143 -2.84 -20.81 24.46
CA ALA A 143 -3.00 -21.91 23.52
C ALA A 143 -1.66 -22.37 22.95
N LEU A 144 -0.75 -21.43 22.66
CA LEU A 144 0.61 -21.72 22.21
C LEU A 144 1.37 -22.54 23.24
N ASP A 145 1.34 -22.13 24.52
CA ASP A 145 2.03 -22.86 25.59
C ASP A 145 1.55 -24.30 25.74
N ARG A 146 0.24 -24.53 25.60
CA ARG A 146 -0.35 -25.88 25.61
C ARG A 146 0.11 -26.72 24.42
N LEU A 147 0.03 -26.18 23.21
CA LEU A 147 0.45 -26.87 21.99
C LEU A 147 1.96 -27.12 21.97
N ARG A 148 2.74 -26.21 22.52
CA ARG A 148 4.18 -26.35 22.71
C ARG A 148 4.50 -27.49 23.67
N ALA A 149 3.86 -27.53 24.83
CA ALA A 149 4.05 -28.62 25.79
C ALA A 149 3.67 -29.98 25.18
N GLU A 150 2.58 -30.03 24.40
CA GLU A 150 2.21 -31.22 23.64
C GLU A 150 3.28 -31.61 22.63
N ALA A 151 3.79 -30.67 21.84
CA ALA A 151 4.78 -30.96 20.81
C ALA A 151 6.13 -31.41 21.39
N TYR A 152 6.61 -30.82 22.49
CA TYR A 152 7.79 -31.32 23.19
C TYR A 152 7.58 -32.74 23.72
N ARG A 153 6.41 -33.02 24.31
CA ARG A 153 6.06 -34.38 24.76
C ARG A 153 6.10 -35.38 23.60
N MET A 154 5.49 -35.04 22.46
CA MET A 154 5.50 -35.89 21.26
C MET A 154 6.91 -36.08 20.68
N LEU A 155 7.73 -35.03 20.64
CA LEU A 155 9.12 -35.13 20.16
C LEU A 155 9.95 -36.03 21.09
N ASP A 156 9.77 -35.93 22.41
CA ASP A 156 10.46 -36.77 23.38
C ASP A 156 9.95 -38.22 23.35
N GLU A 157 8.66 -38.45 23.11
CA GLU A 157 8.11 -39.79 22.83
C GLU A 157 8.76 -40.41 21.59
N VAL A 158 8.90 -39.65 20.50
CA VAL A 158 9.61 -40.10 19.29
C VAL A 158 11.07 -40.42 19.59
N ARG A 159 11.79 -39.55 20.32
CA ARG A 159 13.18 -39.79 20.75
C ARG A 159 13.31 -41.10 21.53
N GLN A 160 12.45 -41.29 22.53
CA GLN A 160 12.45 -42.50 23.35
C GLN A 160 12.15 -43.75 22.53
N SER A 161 11.21 -43.68 21.57
CA SER A 161 10.88 -44.80 20.69
C SER A 161 12.06 -45.20 19.78
N LEU A 162 12.83 -44.22 19.29
CA LEU A 162 14.03 -44.46 18.47
C LEU A 162 15.15 -45.10 19.28
N ASP A 163 15.37 -44.65 20.52
CA ASP A 163 16.39 -45.24 21.39
C ASP A 163 15.97 -46.62 21.89
N GLN A 164 14.68 -46.85 22.13
CA GLN A 164 14.14 -48.16 22.49
C GLN A 164 14.30 -49.16 21.35
N GLU A 165 13.97 -48.78 20.11
CA GLU A 165 14.18 -49.68 18.98
C GLU A 165 15.66 -50.00 18.78
N GLN A 166 16.55 -49.00 18.88
CA GLN A 166 17.97 -49.27 18.70
C GLN A 166 18.49 -50.26 19.74
N ARG A 167 18.04 -50.14 21.00
CA ARG A 167 18.35 -51.11 22.06
C ARG A 167 17.77 -52.50 21.77
N GLU A 168 16.53 -52.58 21.29
CA GLU A 168 15.89 -53.86 20.94
C GLU A 168 16.63 -54.54 19.79
N CYS A 169 16.95 -53.82 18.71
CA CYS A 169 17.75 -54.33 17.59
C CYS A 169 19.13 -54.82 18.02
N GLU A 170 19.84 -54.05 18.86
CA GLU A 170 21.14 -54.45 19.40
C GLU A 170 21.02 -55.67 20.33
N SER A 171 19.96 -55.75 21.14
CA SER A 171 19.70 -56.88 22.04
C SER A 171 19.40 -58.18 21.29
N LEU A 172 18.61 -58.12 20.22
CA LEU A 172 18.30 -59.28 19.36
C LEU A 172 19.55 -59.76 18.61
N ARG A 173 20.45 -58.84 18.24
CA ARG A 173 21.72 -59.16 17.61
C ARG A 173 22.74 -59.79 18.59
N ALA A 174 22.65 -59.43 19.87
CA ALA A 174 23.47 -60.02 20.93
C ALA A 174 23.01 -61.44 21.33
N LEU A 175 21.85 -61.91 20.86
CA LEU A 175 21.40 -63.27 21.11
C LEU A 175 22.27 -64.29 20.37
N PRO A 176 22.72 -65.36 21.03
CA PRO A 176 23.66 -66.35 20.47
C PRO A 176 23.11 -67.07 19.24
N LEU A 177 21.78 -67.08 19.06
CA LEU A 177 21.13 -67.68 17.89
C LEU A 177 21.45 -66.93 16.57
N CYS A 178 21.71 -65.62 16.62
CA CYS A 178 22.08 -64.81 15.46
C CYS A 178 23.56 -64.98 15.07
N THR A 179 24.41 -65.43 16.00
CA THR A 179 25.84 -65.67 15.78
C THR A 179 26.18 -67.11 15.39
N LEU A 180 25.27 -68.06 15.65
CA LEU A 180 25.52 -69.51 15.49
C LEU A 180 24.87 -70.12 14.24
N SER A 181 24.01 -69.38 13.54
CA SER A 181 23.30 -69.85 12.36
C SER A 181 23.54 -68.84 11.24
N ASP A 182 23.87 -69.30 10.02
CA ASP A 182 24.03 -68.50 8.79
C ASP A 182 22.71 -67.84 8.32
N ALA A 183 21.81 -67.51 9.26
CA ALA A 183 20.63 -66.72 9.00
C ALA A 183 21.06 -65.24 8.86
N PRO A 184 20.62 -64.53 7.81
CA PRO A 184 20.92 -63.12 7.68
C PRO A 184 20.26 -62.36 8.84
N CYS A 185 21.05 -61.97 9.85
CA CYS A 185 20.61 -60.97 10.81
C CYS A 185 20.42 -59.67 10.01
N GLU A 186 19.23 -59.10 10.07
CA GLU A 186 18.91 -57.83 9.42
C GLU A 186 19.94 -56.75 9.81
N GLY A 187 20.18 -55.81 8.89
CA GLY A 187 21.19 -54.75 9.04
C GLY A 187 20.96 -53.87 10.28
N PRO A 188 21.98 -53.16 10.79
CA PRO A 188 21.84 -52.29 11.96
C PRO A 188 20.77 -51.21 11.73
N SER A 189 19.95 -50.89 12.75
CA SER A 189 18.91 -49.85 12.66
C SER A 189 19.45 -48.42 12.68
N GLY A 190 20.72 -48.25 13.08
CA GLY A 190 21.44 -46.98 13.08
C GLY A 190 21.38 -46.22 11.74
N PRO A 191 21.86 -46.77 10.61
CA PRO A 191 21.83 -46.09 9.31
C PRO A 191 20.41 -45.73 8.83
N LEU A 192 19.40 -46.56 9.12
CA LEU A 192 17.99 -46.29 8.75
C LEU A 192 17.38 -45.13 9.55
N THR A 193 17.83 -44.90 10.78
CA THR A 193 17.29 -43.85 11.66
C THR A 193 18.07 -42.52 11.60
N THR A 194 19.14 -42.44 10.81
CA THR A 194 20.00 -41.24 10.75
C THR A 194 19.26 -39.99 10.23
N SER A 195 18.50 -40.11 9.14
CA SER A 195 17.71 -39.00 8.58
C SER A 195 16.67 -38.49 9.57
N ILE A 196 16.00 -39.40 10.27
CA ILE A 196 14.98 -39.10 11.27
C ILE A 196 15.60 -38.39 12.48
N ARG A 197 16.75 -38.88 12.97
CA ARG A 197 17.50 -38.21 14.05
C ARG A 197 17.95 -36.81 13.63
N GLN A 198 18.30 -36.61 12.35
CA GLN A 198 18.60 -35.29 11.80
C GLN A 198 17.37 -34.39 11.76
N ASP A 199 16.22 -34.88 11.28
CA ASP A 199 14.98 -34.11 11.22
C ASP A 199 14.44 -33.75 12.61
N LEU A 200 14.57 -34.65 13.58
CA LEU A 200 14.23 -34.41 14.99
C LEU A 200 15.09 -33.33 15.64
N ARG A 201 16.39 -33.27 15.27
CA ARG A 201 17.28 -32.17 15.67
C ARG A 201 16.85 -30.86 15.00
N ARG A 202 16.55 -30.87 13.69
CA ARG A 202 16.06 -29.70 12.97
C ARG A 202 14.76 -29.16 13.55
N HIS A 203 13.81 -30.04 13.90
CA HIS A 203 12.55 -29.66 14.55
C HIS A 203 12.76 -29.12 15.98
N GLY A 204 13.68 -29.71 16.74
CA GLY A 204 14.09 -29.19 18.05
C GLY A 204 14.71 -27.79 17.96
N GLU A 205 15.69 -27.60 17.06
CA GLU A 205 16.29 -26.28 16.81
C GLU A 205 15.26 -25.27 16.29
N ALA A 206 14.31 -25.68 15.46
CA ALA A 206 13.22 -24.82 14.99
C ALA A 206 12.30 -24.40 16.13
N MET A 207 11.99 -25.30 17.07
CA MET A 207 11.25 -24.99 18.30
C MET A 207 12.04 -24.01 19.18
N ASP A 208 13.34 -24.23 19.37
CA ASP A 208 14.17 -23.35 20.21
C ASP A 208 14.32 -21.94 19.59
N ARG A 209 14.43 -21.85 18.25
CA ARG A 209 14.37 -20.58 17.52
C ARG A 209 12.99 -19.91 17.65
N ALA A 210 11.91 -20.69 17.60
CA ALA A 210 10.57 -20.17 17.82
C ALA A 210 10.39 -19.65 19.27
N MET A 211 10.97 -20.31 20.28
CA MET A 211 10.91 -19.86 21.67
C MET A 211 11.63 -18.52 21.90
N SER A 212 12.80 -18.33 21.30
CA SER A 212 13.51 -17.05 21.43
C SER A 212 12.76 -15.91 20.75
N ALA A 213 12.11 -16.19 19.60
CA ALA A 213 11.24 -15.25 18.90
C ALA A 213 9.91 -14.98 19.65
N ASP A 214 9.36 -15.99 20.33
CA ASP A 214 8.19 -15.83 21.19
C ASP A 214 8.50 -14.92 22.38
N LYS A 215 9.63 -15.15 23.08
CA LYS A 215 10.05 -14.28 24.19
C LYS A 215 10.21 -12.81 23.77
N SER A 216 10.78 -12.56 22.59
CA SER A 216 10.93 -11.18 22.08
C SER A 216 9.60 -10.56 21.63
N THR A 217 8.65 -11.37 21.15
CA THR A 217 7.31 -10.92 20.76
C THR A 217 6.42 -10.69 21.98
N LEU A 218 6.49 -11.54 23.01
CA LEU A 218 5.86 -11.32 24.31
C LEU A 218 6.32 -10.02 24.97
N GLY A 219 7.63 -9.73 24.97
CA GLY A 219 8.14 -8.48 25.53
C GLY A 219 7.61 -7.23 24.79
N ARG A 220 7.46 -7.31 23.46
CA ARG A 220 6.85 -6.23 22.66
C ARG A 220 5.35 -6.09 22.96
N TRP A 221 4.64 -7.21 23.11
CA TRP A 221 3.22 -7.23 23.49
C TRP A 221 3.00 -6.64 24.88
N GLU A 222 3.81 -7.01 25.88
CA GLU A 222 3.71 -6.48 27.26
C GLU A 222 3.88 -4.96 27.31
N ALA A 223 4.77 -4.39 26.49
CA ALA A 223 4.97 -2.94 26.40
C ALA A 223 3.74 -2.20 25.84
N ILE A 224 2.99 -2.85 24.94
CA ILE A 224 1.88 -2.25 24.19
C ILE A 224 0.51 -2.62 24.79
N ARG A 225 0.47 -3.59 25.70
CA ARG A 225 -0.76 -4.11 26.31
C ARG A 225 -1.67 -3.02 26.90
N GLY A 226 -1.09 -1.98 27.50
CA GLY A 226 -1.86 -0.86 28.06
C GLY A 226 -2.60 -0.05 26.99
N ASP A 227 -1.95 0.18 25.85
CA ASP A 227 -2.53 0.91 24.72
C ASP A 227 -3.62 0.08 24.02
N VAL A 228 -3.41 -1.24 23.93
CA VAL A 228 -4.41 -2.17 23.37
C VAL A 228 -5.66 -2.25 24.24
N ASP A 229 -5.49 -2.38 25.57
CA ASP A 229 -6.61 -2.37 26.53
C ASP A 229 -7.38 -1.03 26.48
N LEU A 230 -6.67 0.08 26.26
CA LEU A 230 -7.32 1.37 26.04
C LEU A 230 -8.16 1.37 24.75
N MET A 231 -7.64 0.82 23.65
CA MET A 231 -8.35 0.74 22.37
C MET A 231 -9.55 -0.21 22.43
N SER A 232 -9.47 -1.30 23.20
CA SER A 232 -10.53 -2.31 23.27
C SER A 232 -11.67 -1.97 24.22
N ARG A 233 -11.47 -1.03 25.15
CA ARG A 233 -12.54 -0.47 26.01
C ARG A 233 -13.56 0.40 25.28
N GLY A 234 -13.35 0.67 23.99
CA GLY A 234 -14.30 1.32 23.10
C GLY A 234 -14.03 2.83 22.88
N PRO A 235 -14.82 3.47 21.99
CA PRO A 235 -14.54 4.83 21.53
C PRO A 235 -14.63 5.87 22.64
N GLU A 236 -15.53 5.71 23.62
CA GLU A 236 -15.64 6.66 24.72
C GLU A 236 -14.43 6.65 25.67
N ALA A 237 -13.76 5.50 25.82
CA ALA A 237 -12.55 5.40 26.64
C ALA A 237 -11.38 6.10 25.94
N LEU A 238 -11.31 5.95 24.62
CA LEU A 238 -10.35 6.63 23.77
C LEU A 238 -10.55 8.16 23.84
N ASP A 239 -11.79 8.64 23.70
CA ASP A 239 -12.13 10.06 23.80
C ASP A 239 -11.69 10.66 25.15
N ARG A 240 -11.90 9.92 26.26
CA ARG A 240 -11.45 10.33 27.60
C ARG A 240 -9.93 10.38 27.72
N ALA A 241 -9.22 9.39 27.19
CA ALA A 241 -7.75 9.38 27.22
C ALA A 241 -7.15 10.51 26.38
N TYR A 242 -7.70 10.81 25.20
CA TYR A 242 -7.30 11.97 24.41
C TYR A 242 -7.57 13.28 25.17
N ALA A 243 -8.72 13.40 25.84
CA ALA A 243 -9.04 14.56 26.66
C ALA A 243 -8.06 14.73 27.83
N GLU A 244 -7.65 13.65 28.50
CA GLU A 244 -6.67 13.68 29.59
C GLU A 244 -5.27 14.09 29.11
N VAL A 245 -4.79 13.52 27.99
CA VAL A 245 -3.48 13.87 27.41
C VAL A 245 -3.44 15.35 27.00
N ILE A 246 -4.52 15.85 26.41
CA ILE A 246 -4.63 17.24 25.97
C ILE A 246 -4.78 18.19 27.17
N ALA A 247 -5.60 17.83 28.16
CA ALA A 247 -5.73 18.62 29.39
C ALA A 247 -4.42 18.72 30.16
N ALA A 248 -3.66 17.61 30.25
CA ALA A 248 -2.34 17.60 30.85
C ALA A 248 -1.36 18.51 30.09
N ALA A 249 -1.35 18.46 28.75
CA ALA A 249 -0.51 19.32 27.92
C ALA A 249 -0.82 20.82 28.13
N ILE A 250 -2.10 21.18 28.14
CA ILE A 250 -2.55 22.57 28.35
C ILE A 250 -2.20 23.03 29.77
N SER A 251 -2.42 22.19 30.78
CA SER A 251 -2.10 22.50 32.17
C SER A 251 -0.60 22.76 32.37
N ALA A 252 0.27 22.01 31.69
CA ALA A 252 1.72 22.17 31.77
C ALA A 252 2.19 23.53 31.21
N VAL A 253 1.60 23.98 30.10
CA VAL A 253 1.89 25.31 29.53
C VAL A 253 1.38 26.42 30.44
N ARG A 254 0.19 26.26 31.02
CA ARG A 254 -0.37 27.25 31.97
C ARG A 254 0.45 27.36 33.25
N SER A 255 0.95 26.23 33.78
CA SER A 255 1.83 26.24 34.94
C SER A 255 3.19 26.87 34.62
N ALA A 256 3.73 26.65 33.41
CA ALA A 256 5.00 27.25 33.00
C ALA A 256 4.90 28.78 32.78
N GLY A 257 3.71 29.29 32.43
CA GLY A 257 3.44 30.73 32.33
C GLY A 257 3.16 31.44 33.67
N SER A 258 3.00 30.69 34.77
CA SER A 258 2.64 31.23 36.09
C SER A 258 3.83 31.69 36.94
N ASP A 259 5.08 31.49 36.50
CA ASP A 259 6.29 31.91 37.24
C ASP A 259 6.59 33.42 37.12
N VAL A 260 5.72 34.18 36.46
CA VAL A 260 5.74 35.65 36.50
C VAL A 260 4.82 36.10 37.64
N LYS A 261 5.43 36.57 38.73
CA LYS A 261 4.79 37.15 39.92
C LYS A 261 3.58 38.03 39.55
N PRO A 262 2.45 37.98 40.30
CA PRO A 262 1.33 38.89 40.10
C PRO A 262 1.69 40.24 40.73
N ALA A 263 2.49 41.03 40.02
CA ALA A 263 2.95 42.33 40.49
C ALA A 263 2.96 43.34 39.35
N VAL A 264 1.83 43.52 38.68
CA VAL A 264 1.56 44.77 37.96
C VAL A 264 0.15 45.22 38.31
N SER A 265 0.11 46.39 38.92
CA SER A 265 -1.05 47.09 39.45
C SER A 265 -2.09 47.33 38.36
N LEU A 266 -3.33 47.01 38.68
CA LEU A 266 -4.53 47.09 37.83
C LEU A 266 -5.09 48.52 37.73
N LEU A 267 -4.25 49.54 37.56
CA LEU A 267 -4.68 50.95 37.55
C LEU A 267 -3.84 51.88 36.64
N ASP A 268 -3.05 51.37 35.70
CA ASP A 268 -2.27 52.25 34.81
C ASP A 268 -2.03 51.67 33.41
N PHE A 269 -3.12 51.33 32.73
CA PHE A 269 -3.07 51.13 31.29
C PHE A 269 -4.32 51.78 30.69
N ASP A 270 -4.16 53.04 30.31
CA ASP A 270 -5.04 53.76 29.39
C ASP A 270 -4.96 53.06 28.02
N VAL A 271 -5.66 51.92 27.91
CA VAL A 271 -5.84 51.18 26.66
C VAL A 271 -6.93 51.87 25.90
N SER A 272 -6.52 52.65 24.90
CA SER A 272 -7.38 53.15 23.83
C SER A 272 -8.32 52.04 23.36
N ILE A 273 -9.62 52.30 23.50
CA ILE A 273 -10.75 51.38 23.29
C ILE A 273 -10.87 50.84 21.83
N GLU A 274 -9.95 51.21 20.93
CA GLU A 274 -10.04 50.92 19.49
C GLU A 274 -9.43 49.57 19.04
N ASP A 275 -8.65 48.89 19.88
CA ASP A 275 -7.84 47.72 19.48
C ASP A 275 -8.11 46.44 20.32
N THR A 276 -9.37 46.17 20.63
CA THR A 276 -9.79 44.92 21.29
C THR A 276 -9.53 43.69 20.41
N MET A 277 -9.24 42.55 21.03
CA MET A 277 -8.97 41.27 20.34
C MET A 277 -10.09 40.92 19.34
N ALA A 278 -11.35 41.08 19.76
CA ALA A 278 -12.54 40.97 18.90
C ALA A 278 -12.48 41.85 17.64
N SER A 279 -12.02 43.10 17.74
CA SER A 279 -11.87 44.02 16.60
C SER A 279 -10.82 43.50 15.60
N LYS A 280 -9.72 42.91 16.09
CA LYS A 280 -8.67 42.30 15.25
C LYS A 280 -9.13 41.00 14.60
N ILE A 281 -9.89 40.16 15.31
CA ILE A 281 -10.53 38.95 14.77
C ILE A 281 -11.52 39.34 13.66
N ALA A 282 -12.37 40.34 13.90
CA ALA A 282 -13.33 40.84 12.91
C ALA A 282 -12.62 41.39 11.66
N LYS A 283 -11.49 42.10 11.80
CA LYS A 283 -10.66 42.55 10.67
C LYS A 283 -10.12 41.36 9.86
N VAL A 284 -9.69 40.27 10.50
CA VAL A 284 -9.21 39.05 9.81
C VAL A 284 -10.37 38.36 9.07
N GLU A 285 -11.53 38.22 9.69
CA GLU A 285 -12.73 37.65 9.06
C GLU A 285 -13.24 38.47 7.89
N GLU A 286 -13.22 39.80 8.00
CA GLU A 286 -13.57 40.71 6.91
C GLU A 286 -12.63 40.52 5.71
N CYS A 287 -11.31 40.43 5.96
CA CYS A 287 -10.32 40.15 4.92
C CYS A 287 -10.53 38.77 4.27
N MET A 288 -10.86 37.72 5.04
CA MET A 288 -11.22 36.42 4.48
C MET A 288 -12.52 36.46 3.66
N GLY A 289 -13.52 37.20 4.13
CA GLY A 289 -14.78 37.42 3.41
C GLY A 289 -14.55 38.13 2.07
N LYS A 290 -13.69 39.16 2.05
CA LYS A 290 -13.25 39.84 0.82
C LYS A 290 -12.51 38.89 -0.12
N LEU A 291 -11.61 38.06 0.40
CA LEU A 291 -10.88 37.05 -0.38
C LEU A 291 -11.82 36.04 -1.05
N ASN A 292 -12.82 35.54 -0.32
CA ASN A 292 -13.82 34.61 -0.85
C ASN A 292 -14.75 35.25 -1.90
N ARG A 293 -15.12 36.53 -1.71
CA ARG A 293 -15.84 37.29 -2.74
C ARG A 293 -15.01 37.42 -4.01
N LEU A 294 -13.72 37.72 -3.89
CA LEU A 294 -12.80 37.83 -5.03
C LEU A 294 -12.63 36.50 -5.78
N LYS A 295 -12.55 35.38 -5.06
CA LYS A 295 -12.52 34.04 -5.65
C LYS A 295 -13.79 33.76 -6.46
N LYS A 296 -14.96 34.11 -5.91
CA LYS A 296 -16.24 33.97 -6.60
C LYS A 296 -16.30 34.87 -7.85
N ASP A 297 -15.89 36.13 -7.73
CA ASP A 297 -15.86 37.07 -8.84
C ASP A 297 -14.94 36.58 -9.98
N ARG A 298 -13.76 36.03 -9.65
CA ARG A 298 -12.85 35.41 -10.62
C ARG A 298 -13.49 34.21 -11.32
N LEU A 299 -14.11 33.31 -10.56
CA LEU A 299 -14.82 32.16 -11.12
C LEU A 299 -15.97 32.58 -12.05
N ASP A 300 -16.75 33.59 -11.67
CA ASP A 300 -17.85 34.08 -12.49
C ASP A 300 -17.34 34.78 -13.76
N THR A 301 -16.24 35.55 -13.68
CA THR A 301 -15.59 36.10 -14.90
C THR A 301 -15.03 35.04 -15.83
N LEU A 302 -14.54 33.91 -15.32
CA LEU A 302 -14.08 32.77 -16.14
C LEU A 302 -15.24 32.05 -16.83
N LYS A 303 -16.37 31.90 -16.13
CA LYS A 303 -17.61 31.39 -16.74
C LYS A 303 -18.09 32.32 -17.85
N ASP A 304 -18.10 33.63 -17.60
CA ASP A 304 -18.46 34.62 -18.61
C ASP A 304 -17.54 34.52 -19.83
N LEU A 305 -16.22 34.38 -19.63
CA LEU A 305 -15.24 34.20 -20.70
C LEU A 305 -15.50 32.92 -21.51
N ARG A 306 -15.88 31.83 -20.84
CA ARG A 306 -16.25 30.56 -21.47
C ARG A 306 -17.53 30.67 -22.29
N THR A 307 -18.57 31.33 -21.79
CA THR A 307 -19.81 31.55 -22.55
C THR A 307 -19.58 32.48 -23.75
N LEU A 308 -18.77 33.52 -23.59
CA LEU A 308 -18.42 34.45 -24.66
C LEU A 308 -17.67 33.75 -25.82
N SER A 309 -16.79 32.80 -25.49
CA SER A 309 -16.06 31.98 -26.48
C SER A 309 -16.97 31.10 -27.34
N GLN A 310 -18.16 30.73 -26.85
CA GLN A 310 -19.11 29.89 -27.58
C GLN A 310 -20.00 30.71 -28.52
N ILE A 311 -20.17 32.01 -28.25
CA ILE A 311 -21.12 32.88 -28.94
C ILE A 311 -20.44 33.74 -30.01
N PHE A 312 -19.14 34.06 -29.88
CA PHE A 312 -18.45 34.98 -30.77
C PHE A 312 -17.20 34.37 -31.42
N GLN A 313 -17.11 34.47 -32.75
CA GLN A 313 -16.00 33.93 -33.55
C GLN A 313 -15.09 35.00 -34.20
N SER A 314 -15.35 36.30 -33.99
CA SER A 314 -14.77 37.36 -34.84
C SER A 314 -14.04 38.50 -34.14
N ALA A 315 -13.98 38.57 -32.80
CA ALA A 315 -13.31 39.67 -32.12
C ALA A 315 -12.57 39.24 -30.85
N LEU A 316 -11.24 39.25 -30.89
CA LEU A 316 -10.39 39.00 -29.71
C LEU A 316 -10.36 40.19 -28.74
N GLU A 317 -10.63 41.41 -29.22
CA GLU A 317 -10.62 42.62 -28.38
C GLU A 317 -11.69 42.60 -27.29
N LYS A 318 -12.77 41.85 -27.49
CA LYS A 318 -13.84 41.69 -26.50
C LYS A 318 -13.41 40.89 -25.26
N PHE A 319 -12.32 40.12 -25.33
CA PHE A 319 -11.77 39.39 -24.19
C PHE A 319 -10.87 40.26 -23.30
N ARG A 320 -10.32 41.38 -23.82
CA ARG A 320 -9.47 42.32 -23.06
C ARG A 320 -10.10 42.81 -21.74
N PRO A 321 -11.36 43.26 -21.67
CA PRO A 321 -11.96 43.70 -20.41
C PRO A 321 -12.08 42.60 -19.37
N HIS A 322 -12.29 41.35 -19.79
CA HIS A 322 -12.33 40.21 -18.87
C HIS A 322 -10.91 39.85 -18.37
N GLN A 323 -9.91 39.91 -19.25
CA GLN A 323 -8.50 39.73 -18.87
C GLN A 323 -8.01 40.80 -17.89
N THR A 324 -8.35 42.08 -18.12
CA THR A 324 -7.96 43.16 -17.19
C THR A 324 -8.66 43.01 -15.85
N ARG A 325 -9.94 42.60 -15.84
CA ARG A 325 -10.67 42.30 -14.60
C ARG A 325 -10.05 41.12 -13.84
N LEU A 326 -9.66 40.06 -14.52
CA LEU A 326 -8.96 38.90 -13.93
C LEU A 326 -7.59 39.29 -13.35
N ALA A 327 -6.80 40.06 -14.10
CA ALA A 327 -5.50 40.56 -13.64
C ALA A 327 -5.64 41.49 -12.42
N ALA A 328 -6.60 42.41 -12.44
CA ALA A 328 -6.89 43.29 -11.32
C ALA A 328 -7.34 42.50 -10.08
N ALA A 329 -8.18 41.48 -10.26
CA ALA A 329 -8.58 40.58 -9.18
C ALA A 329 -7.36 39.84 -8.59
N ALA A 330 -6.46 39.31 -9.42
CA ALA A 330 -5.25 38.65 -8.93
C ALA A 330 -4.35 39.60 -8.10
N HIS A 331 -4.13 40.83 -8.56
CA HIS A 331 -3.37 41.83 -7.80
C HIS A 331 -4.03 42.22 -6.48
N HIS A 332 -5.36 42.41 -6.49
CA HIS A 332 -6.10 42.71 -5.27
C HIS A 332 -6.09 41.53 -4.29
N GLN A 333 -6.13 40.29 -4.79
CA GLN A 333 -5.96 39.08 -3.99
C GLN A 333 -4.61 39.09 -3.26
N GLN A 334 -3.53 39.42 -3.96
CA GLN A 334 -2.19 39.46 -3.37
C GLN A 334 -2.07 40.56 -2.31
N ALA A 335 -2.68 41.73 -2.53
CA ALA A 335 -2.75 42.79 -1.52
C ALA A 335 -3.53 42.35 -0.27
N LEU A 336 -4.70 41.72 -0.46
CA LEU A 336 -5.49 41.18 0.65
C LEU A 336 -4.75 40.09 1.43
N ILE A 337 -3.99 39.21 0.77
CA ILE A 337 -3.17 38.20 1.44
C ILE A 337 -2.10 38.87 2.31
N GLN A 338 -1.48 39.95 1.84
CA GLN A 338 -0.50 40.71 2.64
C GLN A 338 -1.15 41.41 3.84
N GLU A 339 -2.31 42.02 3.65
CA GLU A 339 -3.10 42.64 4.74
C GLU A 339 -3.54 41.59 5.76
N LEU A 340 -4.07 40.45 5.29
CA LEU A 340 -4.44 39.31 6.11
C LEU A 340 -3.26 38.80 6.92
N THR A 341 -2.09 38.66 6.29
CA THR A 341 -0.86 38.23 6.96
C THR A 341 -0.42 39.23 8.03
N LYS A 342 -0.53 40.55 7.76
CA LYS A 342 -0.21 41.59 8.75
C LYS A 342 -1.19 41.58 9.92
N ALA A 343 -2.50 41.47 9.65
CA ALA A 343 -3.53 41.41 10.67
C ALA A 343 -3.39 40.15 11.54
N TYR A 344 -3.10 39.00 10.92
CA TYR A 344 -2.84 37.75 11.63
C TYR A 344 -1.56 37.82 12.48
N LYS A 345 -0.47 38.41 11.98
CA LYS A 345 0.74 38.66 12.77
C LYS A 345 0.48 39.60 13.95
N ALA A 346 -0.35 40.64 13.77
CA ALA A 346 -0.72 41.54 14.85
C ALA A 346 -1.56 40.84 15.93
N LEU A 347 -2.41 39.88 15.54
CA LEU A 347 -3.14 39.01 16.48
C LEU A 347 -2.18 38.08 17.25
N LEU A 348 -1.19 37.50 16.56
CA LEU A 348 -0.18 36.62 17.16
C LEU A 348 0.87 37.35 18.01
N GLN A 349 1.06 38.66 17.84
CA GLN A 349 2.02 39.42 18.65
C GLN A 349 1.48 39.75 20.05
N GLN A 350 0.18 39.62 20.27
CA GLN A 350 -0.44 39.76 21.57
C GLN A 350 0.00 38.63 22.51
N GLU A 351 0.29 38.94 23.78
CA GLU A 351 0.79 37.97 24.77
C GLU A 351 -0.18 36.80 24.96
N GLU A 352 -1.47 37.10 24.98
CA GLU A 352 -2.56 36.12 25.03
C GLU A 352 -2.58 35.24 23.77
N GLY A 353 -2.37 35.83 22.59
CA GLY A 353 -2.34 35.13 21.32
C GLY A 353 -1.15 34.17 21.19
N ARG A 354 0.04 34.57 21.69
CA ARG A 354 1.22 33.69 21.75
C ARG A 354 1.05 32.54 22.72
N ARG A 355 0.50 32.82 23.90
CA ARG A 355 0.26 31.80 24.91
C ARG A 355 -0.76 30.78 24.40
N LEU A 356 -1.87 31.24 23.84
CA LEU A 356 -2.88 30.38 23.23
C LEU A 356 -2.26 29.55 22.10
N GLN A 357 -1.50 30.17 21.19
CA GLN A 357 -0.86 29.42 20.11
C GLN A 357 0.07 28.33 20.65
N LEU A 358 0.83 28.61 21.72
CA LEU A 358 1.73 27.63 22.33
C LEU A 358 0.97 26.50 23.06
N GLU A 359 -0.13 26.81 23.77
CA GLU A 359 -1.05 25.81 24.35
C GLU A 359 -1.59 24.87 23.27
N TRP A 360 -1.98 25.42 22.13
CA TRP A 360 -2.51 24.65 21.01
C TRP A 360 -1.46 23.84 20.25
N ASP A 361 -0.29 24.41 20.00
CA ASP A 361 0.79 23.71 19.30
C ASP A 361 1.34 22.57 20.16
N THR A 362 1.41 22.74 21.47
CA THR A 362 1.79 21.67 22.39
C THR A 362 0.71 20.59 22.49
N ALA A 363 -0.56 20.97 22.61
CA ALA A 363 -1.68 20.03 22.58
C ALA A 363 -1.73 19.22 21.27
N GLU A 364 -1.54 19.87 20.12
CA GLU A 364 -1.54 19.23 18.80
C GLU A 364 -0.35 18.27 18.61
N ARG A 365 0.84 18.66 19.10
CA ARG A 365 2.00 17.76 19.12
C ARG A 365 1.73 16.54 19.98
N ARG A 366 1.19 16.72 21.19
CA ARG A 366 0.85 15.61 22.09
C ARG A 366 -0.22 14.69 21.50
N ARG A 367 -1.24 15.25 20.87
CA ARG A 367 -2.26 14.50 20.13
C ARG A 367 -1.64 13.68 19.00
N SER A 368 -0.76 14.29 18.21
CA SER A 368 -0.08 13.63 17.09
C SER A 368 0.87 12.53 17.56
N GLU A 369 1.66 12.79 18.61
CA GLU A 369 2.53 11.82 19.25
C GLU A 369 1.74 10.62 19.77
N PHE A 370 0.63 10.88 20.48
CA PHE A 370 -0.23 9.83 21.01
C PHE A 370 -0.94 9.04 19.89
N ALA A 371 -1.40 9.71 18.84
CA ALA A 371 -1.97 9.04 17.66
C ALA A 371 -0.95 8.14 16.95
N GLU A 372 0.29 8.60 16.76
CA GLU A 372 1.35 7.78 16.17
C GLU A 372 1.74 6.62 17.09
N GLN A 373 1.81 6.83 18.41
CA GLN A 373 2.02 5.76 19.39
C GLN A 373 0.95 4.68 19.28
N LEU A 374 -0.34 5.06 19.30
CA LEU A 374 -1.45 4.13 19.16
C LEU A 374 -1.42 3.38 17.82
N LYS A 375 -1.07 4.06 16.72
CA LYS A 375 -0.94 3.44 15.40
C LYS A 375 0.20 2.41 15.36
N VAL A 376 1.35 2.74 15.91
CA VAL A 376 2.49 1.80 16.04
C VAL A 376 2.10 0.61 16.94
N SER A 377 1.35 0.89 18.01
CA SER A 377 0.86 -0.12 18.93
C SER A 377 -0.07 -1.12 18.23
N ALA A 378 -1.04 -0.62 17.44
CA ALA A 378 -1.95 -1.42 16.64
C ALA A 378 -1.22 -2.23 15.56
N GLY A 379 -0.27 -1.63 14.84
CA GLY A 379 0.53 -2.35 13.85
C GLY A 379 1.40 -3.46 14.46
N THR A 380 1.94 -3.24 15.66
CA THR A 380 2.70 -4.26 16.39
C THR A 380 1.80 -5.38 16.90
N TYR A 381 0.58 -5.05 17.31
CA TYR A 381 -0.44 -6.03 17.68
C TYR A 381 -0.80 -6.95 16.50
N ASP A 382 -1.07 -6.40 15.32
CA ASP A 382 -1.38 -7.19 14.13
C ASP A 382 -0.23 -8.12 13.76
N GLN A 383 1.01 -7.61 13.82
CA GLN A 383 2.20 -8.43 13.60
C GLN A 383 2.33 -9.56 14.63
N ALA A 384 2.01 -9.29 15.90
CA ALA A 384 2.02 -10.30 16.94
C ALA A 384 0.96 -11.38 16.66
N VAL A 385 -0.30 -11.00 16.42
CA VAL A 385 -1.38 -11.95 16.10
C VAL A 385 -1.02 -12.86 14.91
N LEU A 386 -0.49 -12.28 13.83
CA LEU A 386 -0.03 -13.05 12.67
C LEU A 386 1.12 -14.01 13.03
N PHE A 387 2.09 -13.55 13.82
CA PHE A 387 3.20 -14.37 14.29
C PHE A 387 2.71 -15.56 15.13
N TYR A 388 1.80 -15.34 16.07
CA TYR A 388 1.26 -16.40 16.90
C TYR A 388 0.45 -17.42 16.10
N ASN A 389 -0.33 -16.98 15.11
CA ASN A 389 -1.00 -17.90 14.19
C ASN A 389 0.00 -18.77 13.42
N ASN A 390 1.06 -18.15 12.87
CA ASN A 390 2.09 -18.85 12.12
C ASN A 390 2.86 -19.88 12.97
N ILE A 391 3.26 -19.52 14.19
CA ILE A 391 3.95 -20.46 15.08
C ILE A 391 3.01 -21.58 15.49
N THR A 392 1.75 -21.27 15.78
CA THR A 392 0.77 -22.29 16.13
C THR A 392 0.63 -23.32 15.01
N ASP A 393 0.60 -22.89 13.75
CA ASP A 393 0.55 -23.79 12.59
C ASP A 393 1.84 -24.58 12.39
N LEU A 394 3.01 -23.98 12.64
CA LEU A 394 4.30 -24.68 12.61
C LEU A 394 4.33 -25.80 13.67
N ILE A 395 3.93 -25.52 14.90
CA ILE A 395 3.88 -26.50 15.98
C ILE A 395 2.89 -27.62 15.67
N ARG A 396 1.72 -27.30 15.09
CA ARG A 396 0.75 -28.29 14.62
C ARG A 396 1.32 -29.16 13.50
N ALA A 397 2.11 -28.60 12.58
CA ALA A 397 2.77 -29.35 11.52
C ALA A 397 3.81 -30.33 12.09
N VAL A 398 4.67 -29.88 12.99
CA VAL A 398 5.66 -30.75 13.68
C VAL A 398 4.97 -31.86 14.48
N SER A 399 3.87 -31.53 15.16
CA SER A 399 3.10 -32.51 15.92
C SER A 399 2.46 -33.57 15.00
N ARG A 400 2.00 -33.18 13.80
CA ARG A 400 1.46 -34.12 12.81
C ARG A 400 2.54 -35.06 12.26
N THR A 401 3.70 -34.52 11.87
CA THR A 401 4.81 -35.36 11.36
C THR A 401 5.32 -36.33 12.42
N ALA A 402 5.43 -35.88 13.67
CA ALA A 402 5.79 -36.75 14.80
C ALA A 402 4.78 -37.89 15.01
N ARG A 403 3.47 -37.60 14.98
CA ARG A 403 2.41 -38.64 15.12
C ARG A 403 2.44 -39.65 13.96
N GLU A 404 2.55 -39.16 12.72
CA GLU A 404 2.68 -40.03 11.55
C GLU A 404 3.88 -40.96 11.65
N PHE A 405 5.00 -40.46 12.19
CA PHE A 405 6.20 -41.25 12.39
C PHE A 405 6.00 -42.36 13.43
N VAL A 406 5.45 -42.03 14.61
CA VAL A 406 5.15 -43.04 15.65
C VAL A 406 4.22 -44.12 15.09
N ASN A 407 3.20 -43.74 14.33
CA ASN A 407 2.26 -44.68 13.72
C ASN A 407 2.95 -45.60 12.71
N ARG A 408 3.75 -45.06 11.77
CA ARG A 408 4.51 -45.88 10.80
C ARG A 408 5.45 -46.87 11.49
N ARG A 409 6.11 -46.45 12.57
CA ARG A 409 7.00 -47.34 13.34
C ARG A 409 6.24 -48.41 14.10
N ALA A 410 5.09 -48.08 14.68
CA ALA A 410 4.22 -49.07 15.29
C ALA A 410 3.74 -50.11 14.27
N GLU A 411 3.38 -49.66 13.06
CA GLU A 411 3.00 -50.52 11.93
C GLU A 411 4.15 -51.42 11.47
N GLU A 412 5.36 -50.87 11.26
CA GLU A 412 6.56 -51.63 10.91
C GLU A 412 6.89 -52.69 11.97
N ARG A 413 6.83 -52.32 13.25
CA ARG A 413 7.05 -53.23 14.37
C ARG A 413 6.02 -54.36 14.37
N ASN A 414 4.74 -54.04 14.21
CA ASN A 414 3.68 -55.05 14.17
C ASN A 414 3.84 -55.97 12.96
N ALA A 415 4.26 -55.46 11.80
CA ALA A 415 4.57 -56.27 10.63
C ALA A 415 5.74 -57.24 10.88
N LEU A 416 6.83 -56.76 11.51
CA LEU A 416 7.97 -57.60 11.89
C LEU A 416 7.57 -58.68 12.91
N VAL A 417 6.79 -58.34 13.94
CA VAL A 417 6.29 -59.32 14.92
C VAL A 417 5.45 -60.40 14.22
N ASN A 418 4.51 -60.01 13.36
CA ASN A 418 3.68 -60.97 12.61
C ASN A 418 4.52 -61.89 11.72
N THR A 419 5.54 -61.38 11.04
CA THR A 419 6.43 -62.22 10.21
C THR A 419 7.28 -63.17 11.05
N LEU A 420 7.77 -62.73 12.22
CA LEU A 420 8.50 -63.59 13.16
C LEU A 420 7.60 -64.68 13.76
N GLU A 421 6.37 -64.34 14.15
CA GLU A 421 5.37 -65.31 14.64
C GLU A 421 5.00 -66.32 13.56
N THR A 422 4.82 -65.87 12.31
CA THR A 422 4.56 -66.76 11.17
C THR A 422 5.72 -67.71 10.96
N ARG A 423 6.96 -67.22 10.87
CA ARG A 423 8.17 -68.06 10.74
C ARG A 423 8.36 -69.01 11.92
N ARG A 424 8.05 -68.57 13.14
CA ARG A 424 8.09 -69.42 14.33
C ARG A 424 7.07 -70.54 14.22
N SER A 425 5.83 -70.22 13.85
CA SER A 425 4.76 -71.21 13.66
C SER A 425 5.09 -72.19 12.53
N GLU A 426 5.68 -71.73 11.42
CA GLU A 426 6.16 -72.57 10.32
C GLU A 426 7.27 -73.52 10.79
N ARG A 427 8.23 -73.04 11.57
CA ARG A 427 9.29 -73.88 12.15
C ARG A 427 8.75 -74.89 13.16
N GLU A 428 7.79 -74.49 14.00
CA GLU A 428 7.12 -75.40 14.94
C GLU A 428 6.33 -76.48 14.20
N GLN A 429 5.62 -76.12 13.12
CA GLN A 429 4.94 -77.06 12.22
C GLN A 429 5.94 -77.98 11.49
N GLN A 430 7.08 -77.45 11.01
CA GLN A 430 8.14 -78.26 10.39
C GLN A 430 8.75 -79.24 11.39
N MET A 431 9.07 -78.82 12.61
CA MET A 431 9.56 -79.72 13.66
C MET A 431 8.53 -80.78 14.07
N LEU A 432 7.24 -80.44 14.11
CA LEU A 432 6.16 -81.39 14.33
C LEU A 432 6.09 -82.40 13.17
N ASN A 433 6.15 -81.94 11.92
CA ASN A 433 6.18 -82.80 10.73
C ASN A 433 7.42 -83.70 10.69
N GLU A 434 8.59 -83.23 11.11
CA GLU A 434 9.81 -84.04 11.24
C GLU A 434 9.69 -85.08 12.36
N ARG A 435 9.07 -84.73 13.49
CA ARG A 435 8.84 -85.69 14.57
C ARG A 435 7.82 -86.75 14.16
N LEU A 436 6.77 -86.35 13.45
CA LEU A 436 5.79 -87.26 12.88
C LEU A 436 6.43 -88.17 11.82
N SER A 437 7.22 -87.62 10.90
CA SER A 437 7.90 -88.42 9.86
C SER A 437 8.92 -89.39 10.44
N ARG A 438 9.59 -89.03 11.54
CA ARG A 438 10.47 -89.95 12.30
C ARG A 438 9.70 -91.06 13.04
N LEU A 439 8.47 -90.80 13.47
CA LEU A 439 7.62 -91.80 14.13
C LEU A 439 6.90 -92.73 13.14
N THR A 440 6.69 -92.28 11.89
CA THR A 440 5.99 -93.05 10.85
C THR A 440 6.91 -93.84 9.90
N SER A 441 8.23 -93.82 10.09
CA SER A 441 9.19 -94.51 9.22
C SER A 441 9.49 -95.94 9.71
N PRO A 442 9.16 -97.03 8.96
CA PRO A 442 9.53 -98.39 9.30
C PRO A 442 10.94 -98.76 8.80
N LEU A 443 11.66 -99.56 9.59
CA LEU A 443 12.96 -100.15 9.23
C LEU A 443 12.88 -101.10 8.02
N ALA A 444 13.82 -100.96 7.07
CA ALA A 444 14.72 -101.99 6.48
C ALA A 444 15.04 -101.74 4.98
N PRO A 445 16.11 -102.31 4.38
CA PRO A 445 17.49 -102.54 4.82
C PRO A 445 18.55 -101.90 3.87
N SER A 446 19.83 -102.09 4.20
CA SER A 446 21.05 -101.56 3.55
C SER A 446 21.56 -102.32 2.30
N ALA A 447 22.31 -101.58 1.45
CA ALA A 447 23.39 -101.94 0.48
C ALA A 447 23.02 -101.93 -1.04
N PRO A 448 23.97 -101.71 -2.01
CA PRO A 448 25.44 -101.50 -1.95
C PRO A 448 25.94 -100.22 -2.76
N PRO A 449 27.26 -99.94 -2.88
CA PRO A 449 27.80 -98.66 -3.39
C PRO A 449 28.12 -98.67 -4.90
N GLN A 450 27.95 -97.51 -5.57
CA GLN A 450 28.37 -97.26 -6.96
C GLN A 450 28.86 -95.79 -7.18
N PRO A 451 29.66 -95.52 -8.23
CA PRO A 451 30.90 -94.72 -8.20
C PRO A 451 30.73 -93.23 -8.57
N PRO A 452 31.80 -92.38 -8.56
CA PRO A 452 31.64 -90.93 -8.56
C PRO A 452 31.35 -90.39 -9.97
N ALA A 453 30.26 -89.64 -10.10
CA ALA A 453 29.91 -88.93 -11.32
C ALA A 453 30.35 -87.46 -11.24
N GLN A 454 31.24 -87.14 -12.17
CA GLN A 454 31.92 -85.90 -12.50
C GLN A 454 31.03 -84.63 -12.56
N ALA A 455 31.61 -83.49 -12.14
CA ALA A 455 31.20 -82.15 -12.57
C ALA A 455 31.53 -81.95 -14.08
N PRO A 456 30.74 -81.19 -14.87
CA PRO A 456 31.02 -79.74 -15.07
C PRO A 456 29.78 -78.92 -15.57
N PRO A 457 29.90 -77.70 -16.15
CA PRO A 457 30.72 -76.54 -15.80
C PRO A 457 29.86 -75.26 -15.56
N THR A 458 30.47 -74.30 -14.87
CA THR A 458 30.13 -72.86 -14.91
C THR A 458 30.14 -72.27 -16.32
N PRO A 459 29.18 -71.43 -16.72
CA PRO A 459 29.36 -70.46 -17.79
C PRO A 459 29.91 -69.10 -17.26
N PRO A 460 30.57 -68.32 -18.13
CA PRO A 460 31.60 -67.36 -17.75
C PRO A 460 31.05 -65.95 -17.49
N GLY A 461 31.84 -65.17 -16.75
CA GLY A 461 31.66 -63.74 -16.64
C GLY A 461 31.76 -63.06 -18.00
N LEU A 462 30.83 -62.15 -18.26
CA LEU A 462 30.98 -61.09 -19.25
C LEU A 462 31.23 -59.79 -18.49
N ALA A 463 32.51 -59.43 -18.41
CA ALA A 463 32.90 -58.03 -18.35
C ALA A 463 32.49 -57.38 -19.68
N ARG A 464 31.62 -56.39 -19.62
CA ARG A 464 31.52 -55.37 -20.67
C ARG A 464 31.34 -54.02 -20.00
N GLY A 465 32.46 -53.33 -19.80
CA GLY A 465 32.46 -51.91 -19.54
C GLY A 465 32.00 -51.16 -20.78
N PHE A 466 31.20 -50.12 -20.57
CA PHE A 466 31.12 -48.83 -21.27
C PHE A 466 30.20 -48.02 -20.35
N GLY A 467 30.70 -47.04 -19.62
CA GLY A 467 31.04 -45.75 -20.20
C GLY A 467 29.87 -44.82 -19.87
N LEU A 468 30.11 -43.87 -18.96
CA LEU A 468 29.24 -42.72 -18.69
C LEU A 468 28.75 -42.07 -19.99
N PRO A 469 27.58 -41.42 -19.93
CA PRO A 469 27.65 -39.99 -20.16
C PRO A 469 26.98 -39.19 -19.02
N SER A 470 27.81 -38.35 -18.41
CA SER A 470 27.42 -37.12 -17.75
C SER A 470 27.05 -36.05 -18.78
N ALA A 471 25.97 -35.29 -18.54
CA ALA A 471 25.85 -33.83 -18.74
C ALA A 471 24.36 -33.40 -18.71
N PRO A 472 24.02 -32.11 -18.47
CA PRO A 472 24.68 -31.13 -17.60
C PRO A 472 23.68 -30.48 -16.60
N VAL A 473 24.22 -30.04 -15.46
CA VAL A 473 23.61 -28.97 -14.64
C VAL A 473 24.02 -27.66 -15.31
N GLY A 474 23.04 -26.87 -15.73
CA GLY A 474 23.21 -25.47 -16.08
C GLY A 474 23.01 -24.63 -14.83
N ASP A 475 24.09 -24.00 -14.37
CA ASP A 475 24.03 -22.81 -13.53
C ASP A 475 24.31 -21.59 -14.43
N GLU A 476 23.28 -20.78 -14.63
CA GLU A 476 23.38 -19.34 -14.90
C GLU A 476 22.35 -18.68 -13.98
N TYR A 477 22.81 -18.14 -12.85
CA TYR A 477 22.39 -16.89 -12.21
C TYR A 477 23.19 -16.73 -10.92
N GLY A 478 24.16 -15.80 -10.92
CA GLY A 478 24.94 -15.40 -9.74
C GLY A 478 26.38 -15.04 -10.07
#